data_AF-A0A380Q4J0-F1
#
_entry.id   AF-A0A380Q4J0-F1
#
_cell.length_a   1.000
_cell.length_b   1.000
_cell.length_c   1.000
_cell.angle_alpha   90.00
_cell.angle_beta   90.00
_cell.angle_gamma   90.00
#
_symmetry.space_group_name_H-M   'P 1'
#
loop_
_entity.id
_entity.type
_entity.pdbx_description
1 polymer ?
#
loop_
_entity_poly.entity_id
_entity_poly.type
_entity_poly.pdbx_seq_one_letter_code
_entity_poly.pdbx_strand_id
1 'polypeptide(L)' 'MNIFAPPRFLSGTAGAYQLTSWVWANVVYLPINNEGYLLTYLFINVRIY' A
#
# COMPACT_ATOMS: atom_id res chain seq x y z
N MET A 1 -12.35 6.86 -3.72
CA MET A 1 -12.43 5.56 -3.04
C MET A 1 -11.43 5.59 -1.89
N ASN A 2 -11.90 5.63 -0.65
CA ASN A 2 -11.03 5.77 0.53
C ASN A 2 -10.43 4.39 0.86
N ILE A 3 -9.15 4.19 0.55
CA ILE A 3 -8.45 2.89 0.63
C ILE A 3 -8.08 2.56 2.10
N PHE A 4 -8.27 3.50 3.03
CA PHE A 4 -7.81 3.38 4.42
C PHE A 4 -8.81 2.74 5.39
N ALA A 5 -10.04 2.43 4.96
CA ALA A 5 -10.98 1.70 5.80
C ALA A 5 -10.86 0.19 5.53
N PRO A 6 -10.69 -0.66 6.57
CA PRO A 6 -10.67 -2.10 6.38
C PRO A 6 -12.01 -2.56 5.77
N PRO A 7 -12.00 -3.33 4.69
CA PRO A 7 -13.22 -3.87 4.10
C PRO A 7 -13.89 -4.84 5.07
N ARG A 8 -15.19 -5.09 4.87
CA ARG A 8 -15.89 -6.14 5.61
C ARG A 8 -15.38 -7.50 5.11
N PHE A 9 -14.62 -8.20 5.96
CA PHE A 9 -14.14 -9.54 5.67
C PHE A 9 -15.23 -10.59 5.91
N LEU A 10 -15.18 -11.69 5.16
CA LEU A 10 -15.96 -12.89 5.45
C LEU A 10 -15.52 -13.50 6.80
N SER A 11 -16.33 -14.39 7.38
CA SER A 11 -15.91 -15.15 8.57
C SER A 11 -15.20 -16.46 8.19
N GLY A 12 -14.48 -17.06 9.15
CA GLY A 12 -13.77 -18.33 8.97
C GLY A 12 -12.56 -18.23 8.04
N THR A 13 -12.18 -19.35 7.43
CA THR A 13 -10.93 -19.48 6.65
C THR A 13 -10.86 -18.49 5.48
N ALA A 14 -11.97 -18.27 4.77
CA ALA A 14 -12.03 -17.30 3.67
C ALA A 14 -11.73 -15.86 4.14
N GLY A 15 -12.25 -15.48 5.30
CA GLY A 15 -11.97 -14.20 5.95
C GLY A 15 -10.50 -14.00 6.30
N ALA A 16 -9.86 -15.05 6.82
CA ALA A 16 -8.44 -15.01 7.17
C ALA A 16 -7.55 -14.77 5.93
N TYR A 17 -7.87 -15.38 4.79
CA TYR A 17 -7.16 -15.10 3.53
C TYR A 17 -7.36 -13.66 3.06
N GLN A 18 -8.59 -13.14 3.10
CA GLN A 18 -8.87 -11.76 2.72
C GLN A 18 -8.15 -10.75 3.62
N LEU A 19 -8.13 -10.98 4.94
CA LEU A 19 -7.39 -10.15 5.89
C LEU A 19 -5.89 -10.17 5.59
N THR A 20 -5.33 -11.36 5.35
CA THR A 20 -3.90 -11.53 5.04
C THR A 20 -3.52 -10.77 3.77
N SER A 21 -4.30 -10.90 2.70
CA SER A 21 -4.09 -10.16 1.45
C SER A 21 -4.22 -8.65 1.64
N TRP A 22 -5.20 -8.20 2.43
CA TRP A 22 -5.38 -6.77 2.72
C TRP A 22 -4.22 -6.19 3.53
N VAL A 23 -3.75 -6.90 4.57
CA VAL A 23 -2.57 -6.49 5.35
C VAL A 23 -1.34 -6.42 4.46
N TRP A 24 -1.10 -7.43 3.61
CA TRP A 24 0.04 -7.42 2.70
C TRP A 24 0.01 -6.23 1.72
N ALA A 25 -1.16 -5.94 1.14
CA ALA A 25 -1.32 -4.80 0.23
C ALA A 25 -1.04 -3.44 0.94
N ASN A 26 -1.47 -3.27 2.19
CA ASN A 26 -1.31 -2.01 2.90
C ASN A 26 0.08 -1.85 3.55
N VAL A 27 0.65 -2.93 4.08
CA VAL A 27 1.96 -2.89 4.77
C VAL A 27 3.12 -2.93 3.79
N VAL A 28 3.01 -3.69 2.70
CA VAL A 28 4.13 -3.87 1.77
C VAL A 28 3.99 -2.93 0.59
N TYR A 29 2.83 -2.91 -0.06
CA TYR A 29 2.67 -2.17 -1.31
C TYR A 29 2.57 -0.66 -1.10
N LEU A 30 1.85 -0.20 -0.08
CA LEU A 30 1.63 1.23 0.14
C LEU A 30 2.94 1.99 0.44
N PRO A 31 3.83 1.51 1.34
CA PRO A 31 5.12 2.16 1.57
C PRO A 31 6.01 2.11 0.33
N ILE A 32 6.11 0.97 -0.37
CA ILE A 32 6.97 0.87 -1.58
C ILE A 32 6.57 1.90 -2.64
N ASN A 33 5.26 2.07 -2.88
CA ASN A 33 4.80 3.08 -3.83
C ASN A 33 5.17 4.48 -3.34
N ASN A 34 4.94 4.79 -2.06
CA ASN A 34 5.24 6.11 -1.52
C ASN A 34 6.75 6.43 -1.52
N GLU A 35 7.59 5.49 -1.11
CA GLU A 35 9.05 5.61 -1.16
C GLU A 35 9.55 5.74 -2.62
N GLY A 36 8.98 4.98 -3.55
CA GLY A 36 9.28 5.10 -4.99
C GLY A 36 8.92 6.46 -5.57
N TYR A 37 7.78 7.03 -5.17
CA TYR A 37 7.38 8.39 -5.56
C TYR A 37 8.31 9.45 -4.95
N LEU A 38 8.67 9.34 -3.67
CA LEU A 38 9.60 10.27 -3.01
C LEU A 38 11.00 10.22 -3.62
N LEU A 39 11.51 9.03 -3.93
CA LEU A 39 12.79 8.85 -4.61
C LEU A 39 12.76 9.45 -6.02
N THR A 40 11.71 9.18 -6.79
CA THR A 40 11.56 9.75 -8.15
C THR A 40 11.50 11.27 -8.09
N TYR A 41 10.74 11.83 -7.14
CA TYR A 41 10.67 13.27 -6.92
C TYR A 41 12.03 13.86 -6.54
N LEU A 42 12.79 13.22 -5.66
CA LEU A 42 14.13 13.64 -5.27
C LEU A 42 15.09 13.62 -6.48
N PHE A 43 15.13 12.54 -7.25
CA PHE A 43 16.01 12.41 -8.42
C PHE A 43 15.69 13.46 -9.50
N ILE A 44 14.40 13.75 -9.73
CA ILE A 44 14.00 14.80 -10.67
C ILE A 44 14.44 16.17 -10.15
N ASN A 45 14.19 16.49 -8.88
CA ASN A 45 14.57 17.79 -8.32
C ASN A 45 16.08 18.00 -8.25
N VAL A 46 16.87 16.97 -7.94
CA VAL A 46 18.34 17.03 -7.91
C VAL A 46 18.93 17.20 -9.31
N ARG A 47 18.29 16.69 -10.37
CA ARG A 47 18.76 16.88 -11.75
C ARG A 47 18.46 18.26 -12.35
N ILE A 48 17.60 19.06 -11.72
CA ILE A 48 17.15 20.36 -12.25
C ILE A 48 17.98 21.54 -11.66
N TYR A 49 18.78 21.30 -10.63
CA TYR A 49 19.80 22.23 -10.11
C TYR A 49 21.19 21.90 -10.66
#